data_AF-A0A944PVJ3-F1
#
_entry.id   AF-A0A944PVJ3-F1
#
_cell.length_a   1.000
_cell.length_b   1.000
_cell.length_c   1.000
_cell.angle_alpha   90.00
_cell.angle_beta   90.00
_cell.angle_gamma   90.00
#
_symmetry.space_group_name_H-M   'P 1'
#
loop_
_entity.id
_entity.type
_entity.pdbx_description
1 polymer ?
#
loop_
_entity_poly.entity_id
_entity_poly.type
_entity_poly.pdbx_seq_one_letter_code
_entity_poly.pdbx_strand_id
1 'polypeptide(L)'
;MPTATRPGPLTVSLLPPHEAYDYEYYKARLADPALLEDSVAICVFRAPLLAIPAGGQRLGGYHPVTDMNVGLAVRDLLQGRPGFTNLRLRWSPYPDSCPVVEWGEKSPTLWGRYDYVTLGRFYGYSDVAIDEFSTRSAARRGLQTPSSAPRLRSPAVQ
;
A
#
# COMPACT_ATOMS: atom_id res chain seq x y z
N MET A 1 -37.05 4.83 18.87
CA MET A 1 -36.09 4.23 17.91
C MET A 1 -35.33 5.37 17.26
N PRO A 2 -34.02 5.54 17.51
CA PRO A 2 -33.26 6.58 16.83
C PRO A 2 -33.05 6.16 15.37
N THR A 3 -33.49 7.01 14.45
CA THR A 3 -33.31 6.86 13.01
C THR A 3 -31.82 6.94 12.70
N ALA A 4 -31.22 5.87 12.18
CA ALA A 4 -29.85 5.90 11.72
C ALA A 4 -29.74 6.91 10.57
N THR A 5 -29.04 8.03 10.80
CA THR A 5 -28.67 8.96 9.76
C THR A 5 -27.87 8.20 8.71
N ARG A 6 -28.43 8.08 7.50
CA ARG A 6 -27.73 7.46 6.38
C ARG A 6 -26.44 8.27 6.16
N PRO A 7 -25.24 7.66 6.24
CA PRO A 7 -24.02 8.39 5.97
C PRO A 7 -24.13 9.02 4.58
N GLY A 8 -23.75 10.29 4.46
CA GLY A 8 -23.70 10.99 3.18
C GLY A 8 -22.79 10.26 2.18
N PRO A 9 -22.88 10.58 0.88
CA PRO A 9 -22.04 9.94 -0.12
C PRO A 9 -20.55 10.06 0.25
N LEU A 10 -19.81 8.96 0.12
CA LEU A 10 -18.36 8.95 0.32
C LEU A 10 -17.72 9.90 -0.71
N THR A 11 -17.21 11.03 -0.24
CA THR A 11 -16.47 11.97 -1.08
C THR A 11 -15.02 11.52 -1.18
N VAL A 12 -14.55 11.39 -2.42
CA VAL A 12 -13.13 11.21 -2.76
C VAL A 12 -12.65 12.51 -3.39
N SER A 13 -11.55 13.07 -2.89
CA SER A 13 -10.97 14.31 -3.40
C SER A 13 -9.45 14.24 -3.42
N LEU A 14 -8.84 15.12 -4.24
CA LEU A 14 -7.41 15.33 -4.24
C LEU A 14 -7.07 16.56 -3.39
N LEU A 15 -6.02 16.45 -2.60
CA LEU A 15 -5.44 17.51 -1.79
C LEU A 15 -3.95 17.66 -2.13
N PRO A 16 -3.30 18.78 -1.73
CA PRO A 16 -1.86 18.92 -1.83
C PRO A 16 -1.10 17.74 -1.18
N PRO A 17 0.05 17.31 -1.73
CA PRO A 17 0.83 16.17 -1.22
C PRO A 17 1.11 16.22 0.29
N HIS A 18 1.47 17.40 0.79
CA HIS A 18 1.87 17.63 2.18
C HIS A 18 0.72 17.48 3.19
N GLU A 19 -0.53 17.37 2.72
CA GLU A 19 -1.68 17.06 3.58
C GLU A 19 -1.80 15.56 3.87
N ALA A 20 -1.11 14.69 3.13
CA ALA A 20 -1.13 13.26 3.39
C ALA A 20 -0.39 12.89 4.69
N TYR A 21 -0.99 12.01 5.50
CA TYR A 21 -0.40 11.59 6.77
C TYR A 21 0.94 10.86 6.63
N ASP A 22 1.15 10.21 5.49
CA ASP A 22 2.36 9.47 5.14
C ASP A 22 3.35 10.29 4.29
N TYR A 23 3.14 11.61 4.11
CA TYR A 23 4.02 12.46 3.32
C TYR A 23 5.48 12.43 3.81
N GLU A 24 5.70 12.77 5.09
CA GLU A 24 7.04 12.78 5.69
C GLU A 24 7.65 11.37 5.74
N TYR A 25 6.81 10.33 5.82
CA TYR A 25 7.26 8.94 5.75
C TYR A 25 7.92 8.64 4.39
N TYR A 26 7.27 9.03 3.29
CA TYR A 26 7.80 8.83 1.94
C TYR A 26 8.96 9.77 1.62
N LYS A 27 8.89 11.04 2.02
CA LYS A 27 9.96 12.02 1.82
C LYS A 27 11.31 11.55 2.35
N ALA A 28 11.32 10.91 3.52
CA ALA A 28 12.53 10.38 4.11
C ALA A 28 13.06 9.09 3.45
N ARG A 29 12.29 8.46 2.54
CA ARG A 29 12.53 7.07 2.10
C ARG A 29 12.59 6.89 0.58
N LEU A 30 12.11 7.84 -0.20
CA LEU A 30 12.25 7.78 -1.65
C LEU A 30 13.71 7.98 -2.07
N ALA A 31 14.15 7.24 -3.08
CA ALA A 31 15.44 7.47 -3.73
C ALA A 31 15.46 8.82 -4.47
N ASP A 32 14.30 9.23 -4.99
CA ASP A 32 14.09 10.51 -5.66
C ASP A 32 12.94 11.29 -4.99
N PRO A 33 13.25 12.19 -4.04
CA PRO A 33 12.24 13.02 -3.39
C PRO A 33 11.54 14.02 -4.31
N ALA A 34 12.08 14.33 -5.50
CA ALA A 34 11.45 15.28 -6.43
C ALA A 34 10.10 14.78 -6.95
N LEU A 35 9.87 13.45 -6.94
CA LEU A 35 8.57 12.84 -7.25
C LEU A 35 7.43 13.32 -6.34
N LEU A 36 7.75 13.91 -5.18
CA LEU A 36 6.75 14.47 -4.28
C LEU A 36 6.12 15.76 -4.80
N GLU A 37 6.77 16.47 -5.72
CA GLU A 37 6.23 17.69 -6.34
C GLU A 37 4.99 17.39 -7.19
N ASP A 38 5.00 16.25 -7.89
CA ASP A 38 3.91 15.77 -8.75
C ASP A 38 2.96 14.77 -8.06
N SER A 39 3.18 14.50 -6.77
CA SER A 39 2.32 13.63 -5.98
C SER A 39 0.96 14.27 -5.70
N VAL A 40 0.02 13.48 -5.18
CA VAL A 40 -1.27 13.98 -4.68
C VAL A 40 -1.68 13.25 -3.43
N ALA A 41 -2.32 13.94 -2.50
CA ALA A 41 -2.97 13.30 -1.37
C ALA A 41 -4.39 12.90 -1.80
N ILE A 42 -4.70 11.60 -1.77
CA ILE A 42 -6.05 11.10 -2.03
C ILE A 42 -6.77 11.06 -0.68
N CYS A 43 -7.78 11.92 -0.53
CA CYS A 43 -8.61 11.96 0.66
C CYS A 43 -9.91 11.21 0.42
N VAL A 44 -10.04 10.06 1.07
CA VAL A 44 -11.33 9.37 1.21
C VAL A 44 -11.88 9.77 2.58
N PHE A 45 -12.94 10.58 2.57
CA PHE A 45 -13.55 11.18 3.77
C PHE A 45 -12.61 12.10 4.57
N ARG A 46 -11.74 11.55 5.44
CA ARG A 46 -10.88 12.31 6.37
C ARG A 46 -9.45 11.77 6.49
N ALA A 47 -9.10 10.74 5.73
CA ALA A 47 -7.79 10.10 5.81
C ALA A 47 -7.04 10.30 4.48
N PRO A 48 -6.31 11.42 4.32
CA PRO A 48 -5.49 11.64 3.14
C PRO A 48 -4.25 10.73 3.17
N LEU A 49 -4.10 9.91 2.13
CA LEU A 49 -2.93 9.06 1.90
C LEU A 49 -2.28 9.42 0.58
N LEU A 50 -0.95 9.39 0.54
CA LEU A 50 -0.18 9.86 -0.59
C LEU A 50 -0.25 8.90 -1.79
N ALA A 51 -0.50 9.45 -2.97
CA ALA A 51 -0.31 8.80 -4.26
C ALA A 51 0.93 9.40 -4.93
N ILE A 52 1.95 8.58 -5.12
CA ILE A 52 3.24 9.01 -5.71
C ILE A 52 3.32 8.53 -7.16
N PRO A 53 3.52 9.42 -8.13
CA PRO A 53 3.61 9.07 -9.54
C PRO A 53 4.74 8.08 -9.81
N ALA A 54 4.61 7.30 -10.87
CA ALA A 54 5.75 6.65 -11.48
C ALA A 54 6.62 7.70 -12.20
N GLY A 55 7.93 7.50 -12.22
CA GLY A 55 8.90 8.47 -12.74
C GLY A 55 10.29 8.20 -12.19
N GLY A 56 11.32 8.65 -12.91
CA GLY A 56 12.71 8.36 -12.56
C GLY A 56 12.95 6.85 -12.45
N GLN A 57 13.29 6.38 -11.25
CA GLN A 57 13.50 4.95 -10.94
C GLN A 57 12.24 4.25 -10.39
N ARG A 58 11.17 4.98 -10.07
CA ARG A 58 9.91 4.42 -9.56
C ARG A 58 9.05 3.95 -10.74
N LEU A 59 8.83 2.64 -10.84
CA LEU A 59 8.18 2.02 -12.00
C LEU A 59 6.65 1.95 -11.87
N GLY A 60 6.13 2.04 -10.65
CA GLY A 60 4.70 1.99 -10.41
C GLY A 60 4.32 2.33 -8.97
N GLY A 61 3.03 2.18 -8.69
CA GLY A 61 2.48 2.43 -7.38
C GLY A 61 1.10 1.82 -7.22
N TYR A 62 0.59 1.87 -6.00
CA TYR A 62 -0.77 1.46 -5.70
C TYR A 62 -1.35 2.30 -4.58
N HIS A 63 -2.67 2.35 -4.53
CA HIS A 63 -3.44 2.97 -3.46
C HIS A 63 -4.50 1.98 -2.98
N PRO A 64 -4.49 1.58 -1.70
CA PRO A 64 -5.52 0.71 -1.14
C PRO A 64 -6.85 1.46 -1.05
N VAL A 65 -7.94 0.81 -1.41
CA VAL A 65 -9.29 1.39 -1.36
C VAL A 65 -10.25 0.45 -0.64
N THR A 66 -11.24 1.00 0.05
CA THR A 66 -12.17 0.21 0.87
C THR A 66 -13.11 -0.66 0.04
N ASP A 67 -13.44 -0.22 -1.17
CA ASP A 67 -14.38 -0.88 -2.06
C ASP A 67 -14.17 -0.42 -3.51
N MET A 68 -14.88 -1.07 -4.44
CA MET A 68 -14.75 -0.82 -5.88
C MET A 68 -15.27 0.55 -6.30
N ASN A 69 -16.26 1.13 -5.63
CA ASN A 69 -16.78 2.45 -6.00
C ASN A 69 -15.77 3.54 -5.64
N VAL A 70 -15.18 3.45 -4.45
CA VAL A 70 -14.04 4.31 -4.06
C VAL A 70 -12.88 4.09 -5.03
N GLY A 71 -12.58 2.84 -5.38
CA GLY A 71 -11.55 2.51 -6.37
C GLY A 71 -11.75 3.17 -7.73
N LEU A 72 -12.98 3.14 -8.26
CA LEU A 72 -13.30 3.80 -9.53
C LEU A 72 -13.14 5.32 -9.42
N ALA A 73 -13.65 5.93 -8.35
CA ALA A 73 -13.51 7.36 -8.12
C ALA A 73 -12.03 7.80 -8.02
N VAL A 74 -11.20 7.05 -7.29
CA VAL A 74 -9.76 7.30 -7.19
C VAL A 74 -9.09 7.15 -8.55
N ARG A 75 -9.39 6.07 -9.28
CA ARG A 75 -8.83 5.85 -10.63
C ARG A 75 -9.14 7.02 -11.55
N ASP A 76 -10.38 7.47 -11.57
CA ASP A 76 -10.83 8.54 -12.47
C ASP A 76 -10.20 9.89 -12.08
N LEU A 77 -9.94 10.15 -10.79
CA LEU A 77 -9.20 11.33 -10.33
C LEU A 77 -7.71 11.34 -10.73
N LEU A 78 -7.10 10.16 -10.84
CA LEU A 78 -5.70 10.02 -11.26
C LEU A 78 -5.54 10.02 -12.79
N GLN A 79 -6.61 9.75 -13.53
CA GLN A 79 -6.57 9.64 -14.98
C GLN A 79 -6.04 10.92 -15.63
N GLY A 80 -5.06 10.76 -16.52
CA GLY A 80 -4.47 11.87 -17.28
C GLY A 80 -3.42 12.69 -16.51
N ARG A 81 -3.16 12.38 -15.23
CA ARG A 81 -2.09 13.02 -14.46
C ARG A 81 -0.72 12.44 -14.83
N PRO A 82 0.33 13.27 -14.98
CA PRO A 82 1.69 12.79 -15.22
C PRO A 82 2.12 11.73 -14.22
N GLY A 83 2.75 10.65 -14.70
CA GLY A 83 3.23 9.55 -13.87
C GLY A 83 2.17 8.58 -13.33
N PHE A 84 0.87 8.83 -13.54
CA PHE A 84 -0.22 7.91 -13.20
C PHE A 84 -0.74 7.16 -14.44
N THR A 85 0.16 6.44 -15.11
CA THR A 85 -0.15 5.72 -16.36
C THR A 85 -0.72 4.33 -16.10
N ASN A 86 -1.39 3.74 -17.09
CA ASN A 86 -1.88 2.36 -17.05
C ASN A 86 -2.69 2.02 -15.78
N LEU A 87 -3.59 2.91 -15.37
CA LEU A 87 -4.38 2.75 -14.15
C LEU A 87 -5.25 1.47 -14.19
N ARG A 88 -5.17 0.66 -13.14
CA ARG A 88 -5.88 -0.62 -13.00
C ARG A 88 -6.54 -0.70 -11.63
N LEU A 89 -7.83 -0.97 -11.61
CA LEU A 89 -8.53 -1.35 -10.37
C LEU A 89 -8.50 -2.87 -10.25
N ARG A 90 -7.97 -3.39 -9.15
CA ARG A 90 -7.82 -4.83 -8.92
C ARG A 90 -8.41 -5.23 -7.58
N TRP A 91 -9.14 -6.34 -7.60
CA TRP A 91 -9.41 -7.10 -6.39
C TRP A 91 -8.12 -7.68 -5.85
N SER A 92 -7.93 -7.61 -4.53
CA SER A 92 -6.88 -8.41 -3.91
C SER A 92 -7.22 -9.89 -4.08
N PRO A 93 -6.24 -10.75 -4.43
CA PRO A 93 -6.46 -12.20 -4.43
C PRO A 93 -6.65 -12.76 -3.00
N TYR A 94 -6.36 -11.96 -1.97
CA TYR A 94 -6.57 -12.35 -0.57
C TYR A 94 -7.90 -11.78 -0.06
N PRO A 95 -8.81 -12.62 0.47
CA PRO A 95 -10.15 -12.20 0.87
C PRO A 95 -10.14 -11.16 2.01
N ASP A 96 -9.09 -11.14 2.82
CA ASP A 96 -8.93 -10.19 3.95
C ASP A 96 -8.21 -8.90 3.54
N SER A 97 -7.96 -8.69 2.25
CA SER A 97 -7.23 -7.53 1.75
C SER A 97 -8.11 -6.63 0.90
N CYS A 98 -7.95 -5.33 1.12
CA CYS A 98 -8.64 -4.30 0.37
C CYS A 98 -8.32 -4.37 -1.13
N PRO A 99 -9.27 -4.03 -2.03
CA PRO A 99 -8.97 -3.73 -3.42
C PRO A 99 -7.93 -2.61 -3.54
N VAL A 100 -7.28 -2.53 -4.69
CA VAL A 100 -6.22 -1.54 -4.95
C VAL A 100 -6.40 -0.89 -6.30
N VAL A 101 -6.08 0.41 -6.37
CA VAL A 101 -5.82 1.10 -7.63
C VAL A 101 -4.32 1.06 -7.87
N GLU A 102 -3.86 0.40 -8.92
CA GLU A 102 -2.46 0.32 -9.33
C GLU A 102 -2.20 1.23 -10.54
N TRP A 103 -0.97 1.75 -10.66
CA TRP A 103 -0.51 2.49 -11.84
C TRP A 103 0.94 2.12 -12.20
N GLY A 104 1.38 2.57 -13.36
CA GLY A 104 2.69 2.29 -13.93
C GLY A 104 2.82 0.86 -14.43
N GLU A 105 4.02 0.31 -14.35
CA GLU A 105 4.33 -1.06 -14.72
C GLU A 105 3.61 -2.08 -13.84
N LYS A 106 3.56 -3.34 -14.29
CA LYS A 106 2.98 -4.43 -13.51
C LYS A 106 3.94 -4.81 -12.38
N SER A 107 3.49 -4.69 -11.14
CA SER A 107 4.30 -5.07 -9.97
C SER A 107 4.77 -6.52 -10.07
N PRO A 108 6.04 -6.82 -9.71
CA PRO A 108 6.54 -8.19 -9.64
C PRO A 108 5.63 -9.05 -8.75
N THR A 109 4.96 -10.04 -9.33
CA THR A 109 4.14 -10.98 -8.55
C THR A 109 5.04 -11.96 -7.82
N LEU A 110 5.33 -11.69 -6.55
CA LEU A 110 6.18 -12.52 -5.70
C LEU A 110 5.33 -13.60 -5.00
N TRP A 111 4.89 -14.61 -5.74
CA TRP A 111 4.23 -15.79 -5.16
C TRP A 111 5.26 -16.59 -4.35
N GLY A 112 5.23 -16.47 -3.02
CA GLY A 112 5.87 -17.40 -2.08
C GLY A 112 7.15 -16.93 -1.37
N ARG A 113 7.86 -15.93 -1.90
CA ARG A 113 8.96 -15.26 -1.17
C ARG A 113 9.01 -13.78 -1.54
N TYR A 114 8.69 -12.93 -0.57
CA TYR A 114 8.80 -11.49 -0.72
C TYR A 114 10.28 -11.09 -0.79
N ASP A 115 10.79 -10.89 -2.00
CA ASP A 115 11.99 -10.09 -2.23
C ASP A 115 11.67 -8.61 -2.03
N TYR A 116 11.90 -8.12 -0.80
CA TYR A 116 11.69 -6.72 -0.45
C TYR A 116 12.65 -5.76 -1.16
N VAL A 117 13.80 -6.24 -1.64
CA VAL A 117 14.76 -5.41 -2.37
C VAL A 117 14.20 -5.10 -3.74
N THR A 118 13.76 -6.14 -4.47
CA THR A 118 13.11 -5.97 -5.77
C THR A 118 11.85 -5.10 -5.66
N LEU A 119 11.00 -5.35 -4.66
CA LEU A 119 9.78 -4.57 -4.47
C LEU A 119 10.08 -3.12 -4.05
N GLY A 120 11.09 -2.92 -3.20
CA GLY A 120 11.53 -1.61 -2.75
C GLY A 120 12.02 -0.75 -3.92
N ARG A 121 12.87 -1.32 -4.77
CA ARG A 121 13.37 -0.67 -6.00
C ARG A 121 12.25 -0.38 -6.99
N PHE A 122 11.33 -1.34 -7.20
CA PHE A 122 10.16 -1.13 -8.05
C PHE A 122 9.34 0.10 -7.61
N TYR A 123 9.14 0.28 -6.30
CA TYR A 123 8.46 1.44 -5.73
C TYR A 123 9.38 2.65 -5.50
N GLY A 124 10.63 2.64 -5.97
CA GLY A 124 11.53 3.80 -5.90
C GLY A 124 11.99 4.18 -4.49
N TYR A 125 12.00 3.24 -3.55
CA TYR A 125 12.62 3.45 -2.24
C TYR A 125 14.14 3.51 -2.36
N SER A 126 14.79 4.28 -1.48
CA SER A 126 16.26 4.33 -1.38
C SER A 126 16.81 3.01 -0.84
N ASP A 127 18.05 2.67 -1.21
CA ASP A 127 18.70 1.45 -0.72
C ASP A 127 18.76 1.42 0.83
N VAL A 128 18.98 2.58 1.47
CA VAL A 128 18.93 2.71 2.94
C VAL A 128 17.57 2.29 3.51
N ALA A 129 16.47 2.79 2.92
CA ALA A 129 15.12 2.45 3.38
C ALA A 129 14.79 0.95 3.16
N ILE A 130 15.30 0.38 2.06
CA ILE A 130 15.16 -1.04 1.72
C ILE A 130 15.90 -1.91 2.75
N ASP A 131 17.13 -1.54 3.10
CA ASP A 131 17.96 -2.27 4.06
C ASP A 131 17.39 -2.21 5.48
N GLU A 132 16.92 -1.05 5.91
CA GLU A 132 16.22 -0.88 7.20
C GLU A 132 14.98 -1.78 7.28
N PHE A 133 14.15 -1.78 6.23
CA PHE A 133 12.94 -2.59 6.18
C PHE A 133 13.27 -4.08 6.19
N SER A 134 14.28 -4.50 5.43
CA SER A 134 14.73 -5.88 5.35
C SER A 134 15.24 -6.39 6.70
N THR A 135 16.04 -5.57 7.40
CA THR A 135 16.55 -5.86 8.75
C THR A 135 15.41 -6.01 9.76
N ARG A 136 14.48 -5.05 9.79
CA ARG A 136 13.32 -5.08 10.70
C ARG A 136 12.42 -6.29 10.44
N SER A 137 12.20 -6.63 9.18
CA SER A 137 11.39 -7.78 8.78
C SER A 137 12.04 -9.11 9.13
N ALA A 138 13.36 -9.22 9.00
CA ALA A 138 14.11 -10.39 9.44
C ALA A 138 14.02 -10.58 10.97
N ALA A 139 14.19 -9.50 11.74
CA ALA A 139 14.04 -9.53 13.20
C ALA A 139 12.63 -10.00 13.63
N ARG A 140 11.57 -9.49 12.98
CA ARG A 140 10.18 -9.92 13.25
C ARG A 140 9.92 -11.39 12.91
N ARG A 141 10.53 -11.91 11.84
CA ARG A 141 10.45 -13.33 11.50
C ARG A 141 11.22 -14.22 12.49
N GLY A 142 12.35 -13.73 13.01
CA GLY A 142 13.12 -14.43 14.04
C GLY A 142 12.45 -14.45 15.41
N LEU A 143 11.54 -13.51 15.67
CA LEU A 143 10.73 -13.40 16.90
C LEU A 143 9.46 -14.26 16.88
N GLN A 144 9.39 -15.35 16.11
CA GLN A 144 8.31 -16.32 16.26
C GLN A 144 8.27 -16.82 17.71
N THR A 145 7.24 -16.39 18.44
CA THR A 145 6.95 -16.83 19.81
C THR A 145 6.65 -18.32 19.82
N PRO A 146 7.08 -19.08 20.85
CA PRO A 146 6.80 -20.51 20.97
C PRO A 146 5.35 -20.73 21.40
N SER A 147 4.37 -20.37 20.57
CA SER A 147 2.99 -20.79 20.72
C SER A 147 2.71 -21.93 19.73
N SER A 148 3.46 -23.00 19.90
CA SER A 148 3.21 -24.31 19.29
C SER A 148 3.76 -25.34 20.26
N ALA A 149 3.12 -25.43 21.43
CA ALA A 149 3.33 -26.58 22.28
C ALA A 149 2.93 -27.83 21.47
N PRO A 150 3.80 -28.85 21.33
CA PRO A 150 3.38 -30.12 20.78
C PRO A 150 2.31 -30.68 21.72
N ARG A 151 1.13 -31.04 21.18
CA ARG A 151 0.16 -31.84 21.92
C ARG A 151 0.86 -33.12 22.35
N LEU A 152 1.18 -33.23 23.64
CA LEU A 152 1.62 -34.47 24.26
C LEU A 152 0.56 -35.54 23.93
N ARG A 153 0.97 -36.56 23.15
CA ARG A 153 0.20 -37.78 23.00
C ARG A 153 0.12 -38.43 24.38
N SER A 154 -1.08 -38.55 24.93
CA SER A 154 -1.32 -39.40 26.11
C SER A 154 -0.97 -40.85 25.77
N PRO A 155 -0.31 -41.60 26.66
CA PRO A 155 -0.11 -43.03 26.47
C PRO A 155 -1.44 -43.77 26.70
N ALA A 156 -1.71 -44.75 25.85
CA ALA A 156 -2.80 -45.69 26.05
C ALA A 156 -2.49 -46.55 27.29
N VAL A 157 -3.43 -46.57 28.24
CA VAL A 157 -3.44 -47.49 29.38
C VAL A 157 -3.96 -48.84 28.88
N GLN A 158 -3.22 -49.92 29.18
CA GLN A 158 -3.66 -51.32 29.02
C GLN A 158 -4.61 -51.72 30.14
#